data_AF-A0A852NCJ7-F1
#
_entry.id   AF-A0A852NCJ7-F1
#
_cell.length_a   1.000
_cell.length_b   1.000
_cell.length_c   1.000
_cell.angle_alpha   90.00
_cell.angle_beta   90.00
_cell.angle_gamma   90.00
#
_symmetry.space_group_name_H-M   'P 1'
#
loop_
_entity.id
_entity.type
_entity.pdbx_description
1 polymer ?
#
loop_
_entity_poly.entity_id
_entity_poly.type
_entity_poly.pdbx_seq_one_letter_code
_entity_poly.pdbx_strand_id
1 'polypeptide(L)'
;IDFDLILENIKDLNSLVGEGVSEIERTARGARLRRPEPLPLTLYQNGLVVGSGAFRPYQHPASQQCLQDIMDGYFPSELQPRYPDGV
;
A
#
# COMPACT_ATOMS: atom_id res chain seq x y z
N ILE A 1 -16.39 8.44 -5.66
CA ILE A 1 -15.16 7.62 -5.50
C ILE A 1 -15.36 6.44 -6.42
N ASP A 2 -14.44 6.29 -7.39
CA ASP A 2 -14.49 5.20 -8.35
C ASP A 2 -13.69 4.03 -7.78
N PHE A 3 -14.39 3.02 -7.27
CA PHE A 3 -13.76 1.86 -6.64
C PHE A 3 -13.14 0.91 -7.67
N ASP A 4 -13.65 0.90 -8.90
CA ASP A 4 -13.13 0.06 -9.97
C ASP A 4 -11.76 0.58 -10.41
N LEU A 5 -11.64 1.90 -10.61
CA LEU A 5 -10.35 2.55 -10.91
C LEU A 5 -9.33 2.36 -9.79
N ILE A 6 -9.75 2.49 -8.52
CA ILE A 6 -8.86 2.26 -7.37
C ILE A 6 -8.36 0.81 -7.37
N LEU A 7 -9.24 -0.16 -7.63
CA LEU A 7 -8.88 -1.57 -7.64
C LEU A 7 -7.94 -1.91 -8.81
N GLU A 8 -8.15 -1.30 -9.98
CA GLU A 8 -7.27 -1.42 -11.14
C GLU A 8 -5.88 -0.88 -10.83
N ASN A 9 -5.78 0.37 -10.35
CA ASN A 9 -4.50 0.98 -10.01
C ASN A 9 -3.76 0.22 -8.91
N ILE A 10 -4.46 -0.32 -7.90
CA ILE A 10 -3.81 -1.16 -6.86
C ILE A 10 -3.23 -2.43 -7.48
N LYS A 11 -3.92 -3.06 -8.44
CA LYS A 11 -3.38 -4.25 -9.12
C LYS A 11 -2.13 -3.89 -9.93
N ASP A 12 -2.17 -2.78 -10.66
CA ASP A 12 -1.05 -2.33 -11.48
C ASP A 12 0.16 -1.94 -10.60
N LEU A 13 -0.07 -1.19 -9.53
CA LEU A 13 0.94 -0.83 -8.53
C LEU A 13 1.60 -2.07 -7.91
N ASN A 14 0.79 -3.05 -7.49
CA ASN A 14 1.31 -4.29 -6.94
C ASN A 14 2.02 -5.15 -7.99
N SER A 15 1.64 -5.06 -9.27
CA SER A 15 2.35 -5.74 -10.36
C SER A 15 3.74 -5.13 -10.60
N LEU A 16 3.88 -3.81 -10.45
CA LEU A 16 5.16 -3.10 -10.61
C LEU A 16 6.18 -3.47 -9.52
N VAL A 17 5.71 -3.75 -8.31
CA VAL A 17 6.57 -4.07 -7.14
C VAL A 17 6.68 -5.59 -6.88
N GLY A 18 5.65 -6.36 -7.26
CA GLY A 18 5.49 -7.77 -6.88
C GLY A 18 6.14 -8.79 -7.81
N GLU A 19 6.49 -8.44 -9.05
CA GLU A 19 7.24 -9.36 -9.92
C GLU A 19 8.75 -9.34 -9.58
N GLY A 20 9.13 -10.16 -8.60
CA GLY A 20 10.52 -10.58 -8.42
C GLY A 20 11.33 -9.91 -7.31
N VAL A 21 10.74 -9.02 -6.51
CA VAL A 21 11.42 -8.44 -5.34
C VAL A 21 11.47 -9.47 -4.21
N SER A 22 12.58 -10.21 -4.16
CA SER A 22 12.93 -11.06 -3.04
C SER A 22 13.92 -10.30 -2.16
N GLU A 23 13.49 -9.87 -0.98
CA GLU A 23 14.40 -9.21 -0.05
C GLU A 23 15.36 -10.23 0.55
N ILE A 24 16.64 -9.86 0.62
CA ILE A 24 17.68 -10.69 1.22
C ILE A 24 17.75 -10.40 2.71
N GLU A 25 17.11 -11.23 3.52
CA GLU A 25 17.24 -11.21 4.98
C GLU A 25 18.54 -11.93 5.37
N ARG A 26 19.54 -11.18 5.86
CA ARG A 26 20.78 -11.78 6.39
C ARG A 26 20.53 -12.33 7.79
N THR A 27 20.55 -13.65 7.90
CA THR A 27 20.46 -14.39 9.17
C THR A 27 21.84 -14.77 9.68
N ALA A 28 21.96 -15.11 10.97
CA ALA A 28 23.22 -15.55 11.57
C ALA A 28 23.86 -16.78 10.90
N ARG A 29 23.12 -17.52 10.06
CA ARG A 29 23.57 -18.74 9.36
C ARG A 29 23.58 -18.63 7.83
N GLY A 30 23.29 -17.44 7.26
CA GLY A 30 23.24 -17.25 5.80
C GLY A 30 22.24 -16.17 5.38
N ALA A 31 21.73 -16.25 4.16
CA ALA A 31 20.76 -15.31 3.60
C ALA A 31 19.45 -16.03 3.26
N ARG A 32 18.31 -15.42 3.58
CA ARG A 32 16.98 -15.92 3.20
C ARG A 32 16.29 -14.91 2.30
N LEU A 33 15.71 -15.40 1.21
CA LEU A 33 14.79 -14.60 0.39
C LEU A 33 13.44 -14.55 1.09
N ARG A 34 13.03 -13.36 1.53
CA ARG A 34 11.71 -13.07 2.09
C ARG A 34 10.90 -12.27 1.06
N ARG A 35 9.60 -12.57 0.99
CA ARG A 35 8.64 -11.68 0.35
C ARG A 35 8.18 -10.65 1.38
N PRO A 36 8.11 -9.36 1.03
CA PRO A 36 7.51 -8.33 1.89
C PRO A 36 6.10 -8.74 2.30
N GLU A 37 5.71 -8.41 3.54
CA GLU A 37 4.34 -8.63 4.00
C GLU A 37 3.44 -7.54 3.41
N PRO A 38 2.36 -7.90 2.69
CA PRO A 38 1.50 -6.91 2.06
C PRO A 38 0.77 -6.06 3.11
N LEU A 39 0.67 -4.76 2.85
CA LEU A 39 -0.10 -3.85 3.70
C LEU A 39 -1.60 -3.94 3.37
N PRO A 40 -2.46 -4.41 4.30
CA PRO A 40 -3.88 -4.51 4.00
C PRO A 40 -4.53 -3.12 3.89
N LEU A 41 -5.28 -2.88 2.81
CA LEU A 41 -6.12 -1.71 2.62
C LEU A 41 -7.57 -2.16 2.52
N THR A 42 -8.42 -1.63 3.41
CA THR A 42 -9.87 -1.90 3.39
C THR A 42 -10.63 -0.62 3.06
N LEU A 43 -11.49 -0.70 2.05
CA LEU A 43 -12.34 0.41 1.61
C LEU A 43 -13.78 0.16 2.07
N TYR A 44 -14.39 1.19 2.63
CA TYR A 44 -15.78 1.23 3.05
C TYR A 44 -16.50 2.33 2.28
N GLN A 45 -17.83 2.28 2.21
CA GLN A 45 -18.60 3.33 1.54
C GLN A 45 -18.34 4.74 2.09
N ASN A 46 -17.98 4.87 3.38
CA ASN A 46 -17.76 6.13 4.08
C ASN A 46 -16.31 6.41 4.49
N GLY A 47 -15.36 5.51 4.20
CA GLY A 47 -14.00 5.66 4.69
C GLY A 47 -13.07 4.51 4.31
N LEU A 48 -11.89 4.48 4.93
CA LEU A 48 -10.87 3.47 4.66
C LEU A 48 -10.07 3.13 5.92
N VAL A 49 -9.47 1.95 5.92
CA VAL A 49 -8.50 1.48 6.92
C VAL A 49 -7.22 1.06 6.18
N VAL A 50 -6.07 1.57 6.62
CA VAL A 50 -4.75 1.20 6.11
C VAL A 50 -3.97 0.47 7.20
N GLY A 51 -3.51 -0.73 6.89
CA GLY A 51 -2.81 -1.61 7.82
C GLY A 51 -3.67 -1.96 9.04
N SER A 52 -3.05 -1.93 10.21
CA SER A 52 -3.71 -2.03 11.52
C SER A 52 -4.13 -0.66 12.07
N GLY A 53 -4.35 0.33 11.20
CA GLY A 53 -4.72 1.70 11.56
C GLY A 53 -6.18 1.85 11.98
N ALA A 54 -6.52 3.04 12.48
CA ALA A 54 -7.91 3.40 12.76
C ALA A 54 -8.70 3.59 11.47
N PHE A 55 -10.03 3.42 11.54
CA PHE A 55 -10.94 3.82 10.48
C PHE A 55 -10.85 5.32 10.24
N ARG A 56 -10.69 5.71 8.96
CA ARG A 56 -10.57 7.10 8.54
C ARG A 56 -11.71 7.46 7.59
N PRO A 57 -12.56 8.42 7.94
CA PRO A 57 -13.66 8.84 7.09
C PRO A 57 -13.13 9.64 5.89
N TYR A 58 -13.82 9.55 4.75
CA TYR A 58 -13.40 10.25 3.54
C TYR A 58 -13.39 11.78 3.66
N GLN A 59 -14.08 12.36 4.64
CA GLN A 59 -14.01 13.81 4.89
C GLN A 59 -12.63 14.27 5.42
N HIS A 60 -11.79 13.35 5.89
CA HIS A 60 -10.47 13.69 6.41
C HIS A 60 -9.48 13.96 5.25
N PRO A 61 -8.72 15.08 5.26
CA PRO A 61 -7.80 15.42 4.17
C PRO A 61 -6.78 14.32 3.86
N ALA A 62 -6.22 13.68 4.88
CA ALA A 62 -5.27 12.58 4.67
C ALA A 62 -5.90 11.36 3.96
N SER A 63 -7.19 11.09 4.15
CA SER A 63 -7.87 10.00 3.46
C SER A 63 -8.11 10.34 1.99
N GLN A 64 -8.44 11.60 1.69
CA GLN A 64 -8.55 12.07 0.31
C GLN A 64 -7.21 12.02 -0.41
N GLN A 65 -6.14 12.48 0.23
CA GLN A 65 -4.80 12.42 -0.37
C GLN A 65 -4.36 10.97 -0.63
N CYS A 66 -4.56 10.07 0.33
CA CYS A 66 -4.25 8.65 0.17
C CYS A 66 -4.99 8.03 -1.03
N LEU A 67 -6.27 8.37 -1.23
CA LEU A 67 -7.04 7.87 -2.37
C LEU A 67 -6.59 8.51 -3.69
N GLN A 68 -6.30 9.81 -3.67
CA GLN A 68 -5.84 10.54 -4.86
C GLN A 68 -4.51 9.98 -5.36
N ASP A 69 -3.56 9.73 -4.45
CA ASP A 69 -2.27 9.11 -4.78
C ASP A 69 -2.49 7.77 -5.51
N ILE A 70 -3.41 6.93 -5.02
CA ILE A 70 -3.75 5.64 -5.66
C ILE A 70 -4.45 5.85 -7.01
N MET A 71 -5.39 6.79 -7.09
CA MET A 71 -6.10 7.10 -8.34
C MET A 71 -5.17 7.65 -9.43
N ASP A 72 -4.09 8.33 -9.02
CA ASP A 72 -3.06 8.84 -9.91
C ASP A 72 -2.00 7.77 -10.26
N GLY A 73 -2.14 6.54 -9.73
CA GLY A 73 -1.23 5.43 -10.00
C GLY A 73 0.06 5.49 -9.18
N TYR A 74 0.02 6.08 -7.98
CA TYR A 74 1.15 6.16 -7.04
C TYR A 74 0.84 5.46 -5.72
N PHE A 75 1.90 5.00 -5.04
CA PHE A 75 1.77 4.60 -3.64
C PHE A 75 1.46 5.82 -2.77
N PRO A 76 0.54 5.70 -1.79
CA PRO A 76 0.23 6.80 -0.87
C PRO A 76 1.48 7.36 -0.21
N SER A 77 1.65 8.67 -0.32
CA SER A 77 2.78 9.43 0.25
C SER A 77 2.92 9.23 1.76
N GLU A 78 1.82 8.98 2.46
CA GLU A 78 1.79 8.66 3.89
C GLU A 78 2.51 7.36 4.28
N LEU A 79 2.73 6.45 3.31
CA LEU A 79 3.43 5.19 3.55
C LEU A 79 4.95 5.36 3.52
N GLN A 80 5.48 6.33 2.78
CA GLN A 80 6.93 6.52 2.60
C GLN A 80 7.74 6.59 3.91
N PRO A 81 7.28 7.28 4.97
CA PRO A 81 8.05 7.34 6.23
C PRO A 81 8.15 5.99 6.94
N ARG A 82 7.18 5.09 6.73
CA ARG A 82 7.13 3.75 7.34
C ARG A 82 7.67 2.66 6.43
N TYR A 83 7.57 2.87 5.12
CA TYR A 83 7.89 1.92 4.07
C TYR A 83 8.73 2.64 2.99
N PRO A 84 9.97 3.06 3.33
CA PRO A 84 10.82 3.81 2.40
C PRO A 84 11.23 2.96 1.18
N ASP A 85 11.29 1.64 1.35
CA ASP A 85 11.63 0.67 0.32
C ASP A 85 10.39 0.15 -0.45
N GLY A 86 9.20 0.66 -0.13
CA GLY A 86 7.92 0.24 -0.71
C GLY A 86 7.11 -0.72 0.17
N VAL A 87 5.90 -1.04 -0.28
CA VAL A 87 4.96 -1.98 0.34
C VAL A 87 4.68 -3.18 -0.55
#